data_AF-A0A944N6T8-F1
#
_entry.id   AF-A0A944N6T8-F1
#
_cell.length_a   1.000
_cell.length_b   1.000
_cell.length_c   1.000
_cell.angle_alpha   90.00
_cell.angle_beta   90.00
_cell.angle_gamma   90.00
#
_symmetry.space_group_name_H-M   'P 1'
#
loop_
_entity.id
_entity.type
_entity.pdbx_description
1 polymer ?
#
loop_
_entity_poly.entity_id
_entity_poly.type
_entity_poly.pdbx_seq_one_letter_code
_entity_poly.pdbx_strand_id
1 'polypeptide(L)'
;MAQEKEGLAPLHKDVIRRFQNRLKVLRNAQSCSQAGKIANAVENYKRYLGAVAAFHRTKESLLAPGVFDPQRDIPEMLLISQVYWDLAKIYSCNPNMGDEVKRCLGKFTEFSMGKKFQYLNAEMLRKFIKKQCRNHKKLFEDAYTTMRVKSKKCYIATYCYGASHPNLDLLRNFKLELEQTNRGIILIETYYRISPHIVNYCEQHPRLGRLLSTYLFKPAIKIASMFIRRRLR
;
A
#
# COMPACT_ATOMS: atom_id res chain seq x y z
N MET A 1 6.51 18.66 13.71
CA MET A 1 7.47 19.74 13.43
C MET A 1 8.41 19.23 12.35
N ALA A 2 8.45 19.92 11.21
CA ALA A 2 9.25 19.51 10.06
C ALA A 2 10.73 19.68 10.41
N GLN A 3 11.53 18.64 10.15
CA GLN A 3 12.99 18.75 10.23
C GLN A 3 13.44 19.81 9.25
N GLU A 4 14.17 20.81 9.76
CA GLU A 4 14.98 21.70 8.95
C GLU A 4 15.95 20.85 8.13
N LYS A 5 15.72 20.81 6.82
CA LYS A 5 16.79 20.49 5.88
C LYS A 5 17.63 21.77 5.78
N GLU A 6 18.78 21.77 6.45
CA GLU A 6 19.76 22.86 6.41
C GLU A 6 20.00 23.32 4.97
N GLY A 7 19.90 24.63 4.72
CA GLY A 7 20.18 25.25 3.42
C GLY A 7 18.98 25.55 2.50
N LEU A 8 17.74 25.27 2.92
CA LEU A 8 16.56 25.50 2.07
C LEU A 8 15.73 26.71 2.52
N ALA A 9 15.58 27.71 1.62
CA ALA A 9 14.83 28.95 1.88
C ALA A 9 13.46 28.67 2.52
N PRO A 10 13.00 29.43 3.54
CA PRO A 10 11.81 29.12 4.32
C PRO A 10 10.54 28.95 3.46
N LEU A 11 9.64 28.04 3.86
CA LEU A 11 8.37 27.83 3.16
C LEU A 11 7.52 29.10 3.24
N HIS A 12 6.88 29.47 2.11
CA HIS A 12 5.96 30.61 2.08
C HIS A 12 4.80 30.41 3.07
N LYS A 13 4.41 31.46 3.80
CA LYS A 13 3.37 31.41 4.85
C LYS A 13 2.05 30.79 4.34
N ASP A 14 1.68 31.08 3.10
CA ASP A 14 0.48 30.51 2.50
C ASP A 14 0.54 28.99 2.32
N VAL A 15 1.72 28.43 2.01
CA VAL A 15 1.91 26.98 1.84
C VAL A 15 1.72 26.29 3.19
N ILE A 16 2.30 26.86 4.24
CA ILE A 16 2.15 26.37 5.62
C ILE A 16 0.67 26.40 6.03
N ARG A 17 -0.03 27.52 5.78
CA ARG A 17 -1.46 27.67 6.08
C ARG A 17 -2.33 26.65 5.33
N ARG A 18 -2.06 26.43 4.04
CA ARG A 18 -2.78 25.43 3.22
C ARG A 18 -2.55 24.02 3.76
N PHE A 19 -1.31 23.68 4.14
CA PHE A 19 -0.98 22.38 4.71
C PHE A 19 -1.65 22.16 6.08
N GLN A 20 -1.67 23.17 6.96
CA GLN A 20 -2.38 23.07 8.24
C GLN A 20 -3.88 22.82 8.05
N ASN A 21 -4.49 23.45 7.05
CA ASN A 21 -5.92 23.29 6.74
C ASN A 21 -6.26 22.06 5.88
N ARG A 22 -5.26 21.29 5.42
CA ARG A 22 -5.45 20.20 4.44
C ARG A 22 -6.46 19.14 4.87
N LEU A 23 -6.51 18.81 6.16
CA LEU A 23 -7.44 17.79 6.68
C LEU A 23 -8.89 18.27 6.65
N LYS A 24 -9.14 19.58 6.82
CA LYS A 24 -10.46 20.17 6.64
C LYS A 24 -10.91 20.07 5.19
N VAL A 25 -10.00 20.35 4.25
CA VAL A 25 -10.25 20.21 2.80
C VAL A 25 -10.54 18.75 2.44
N LEU A 26 -9.76 17.82 2.98
CA LEU A 26 -9.95 16.38 2.73
C LEU A 26 -11.31 15.89 3.24
N ARG A 27 -11.71 16.28 4.46
CA ARG A 27 -13.05 15.94 5.00
C ARG A 27 -14.15 16.49 4.11
N ASN A 28 -14.02 17.72 3.62
CA ASN A 28 -14.97 18.31 2.69
C ASN A 28 -15.07 17.53 1.37
N ALA A 29 -13.94 17.04 0.85
CA ALA A 29 -13.92 16.18 -0.34
C ALA A 29 -14.74 14.90 -0.12
N GLN A 30 -14.54 14.24 1.02
CA GLN A 30 -15.27 13.02 1.39
C GLN A 30 -16.78 13.28 1.53
N SER A 31 -17.17 14.36 2.22
CA SER A 31 -18.58 14.75 2.34
C SER A 31 -19.22 15.04 0.97
N CYS A 32 -18.51 15.76 0.09
CA CYS A 32 -18.97 16.01 -1.28
C CYS A 32 -19.11 14.71 -2.08
N SER A 33 -18.16 13.78 -1.95
CA SER A 33 -18.21 12.48 -2.62
C SER A 33 -19.41 11.64 -2.17
N GLN A 34 -19.70 11.64 -0.86
CA GLN A 34 -20.86 10.92 -0.30
C GLN A 34 -22.19 11.55 -0.71
N ALA A 35 -22.23 12.87 -0.81
CA ALA A 35 -23.41 13.61 -1.30
C ALA A 35 -23.58 13.58 -2.83
N GLY A 36 -22.76 12.80 -3.56
CA GLY A 36 -22.81 12.73 -5.03
C GLY A 36 -22.32 13.99 -5.77
N LYS A 37 -21.77 14.98 -5.06
CA LYS A 37 -21.22 16.22 -5.63
C LYS A 37 -19.80 15.98 -6.18
N ILE A 38 -19.71 15.20 -7.25
CA ILE A 38 -18.45 14.66 -7.78
C ILE A 38 -17.44 15.74 -8.17
N ALA A 39 -17.85 16.79 -8.88
CA ALA A 39 -16.95 17.86 -9.30
C ALA A 39 -16.27 18.55 -8.09
N ASN A 40 -17.07 18.86 -7.06
CA ASN A 40 -16.55 19.46 -5.82
C ASN A 40 -15.65 18.49 -5.06
N ALA A 41 -15.96 17.19 -5.06
CA ALA A 41 -15.10 16.19 -4.44
C ALA A 41 -13.72 16.15 -5.10
N VAL A 42 -13.68 16.07 -6.44
CA VAL A 42 -12.44 16.07 -7.23
C VAL A 42 -11.61 17.33 -6.96
N GLU A 43 -12.24 18.49 -6.96
CA GLU A 43 -11.55 19.77 -6.70
C GLU A 43 -10.93 19.79 -5.29
N ASN A 44 -11.67 19.37 -4.26
CA ASN A 44 -11.12 19.33 -2.91
C ASN A 44 -10.01 18.26 -2.76
N TYR A 45 -10.12 17.10 -3.41
CA TYR A 45 -9.03 16.12 -3.45
C TYR A 45 -7.77 16.68 -4.11
N LYS A 46 -7.90 17.38 -5.25
CA LYS A 46 -6.78 18.06 -5.92
C LYS A 46 -6.17 19.15 -5.04
N ARG A 47 -6.98 19.93 -4.33
CA ARG A 47 -6.51 20.95 -3.36
C ARG A 47 -5.73 20.33 -2.20
N TYR A 48 -6.19 19.19 -1.67
CA TYR A 48 -5.45 18.44 -0.66
C TYR A 48 -4.09 17.98 -1.18
N LEU A 49 -4.04 17.30 -2.33
CA LEU A 49 -2.79 16.84 -2.94
C LEU A 49 -1.85 17.99 -3.27
N GLY A 50 -2.38 19.10 -3.78
CA GLY A 50 -1.61 20.31 -4.06
C GLY A 50 -1.01 20.95 -2.81
N ALA A 51 -1.74 20.98 -1.69
CA ALA A 51 -1.22 21.48 -0.41
C ALA A 51 -0.09 20.59 0.12
N VAL A 52 -0.24 19.28 0.03
CA VAL A 52 0.81 18.31 0.40
C VAL A 52 2.03 18.47 -0.50
N ALA A 53 1.84 18.49 -1.82
CA ALA A 53 2.94 18.65 -2.78
C ALA A 53 3.73 19.95 -2.54
N ALA A 54 3.05 21.08 -2.36
CA ALA A 54 3.69 22.35 -2.09
C ALA A 54 4.47 22.35 -0.77
N PHE A 55 3.96 21.72 0.29
CA PHE A 55 4.65 21.59 1.57
C PHE A 55 5.95 20.79 1.44
N HIS A 56 5.95 19.74 0.62
CA HIS A 56 7.13 18.94 0.30
C HIS A 56 7.96 19.50 -0.88
N ARG A 57 7.65 20.72 -1.35
CA ARG A 57 8.33 21.41 -2.47
C ARG A 57 8.43 20.58 -3.74
N THR A 58 7.34 19.89 -4.05
CA THR A 58 7.21 19.07 -5.25
C THR A 58 5.91 19.38 -5.97
N LYS A 59 5.70 18.72 -7.11
CA LYS A 59 4.43 18.75 -7.85
C LYS A 59 3.60 17.52 -7.49
N GLU A 60 2.27 17.60 -7.62
CA GLU A 60 1.37 16.47 -7.33
C GLU A 60 1.76 15.21 -8.14
N SER A 61 2.11 15.38 -9.42
CA SER A 61 2.55 14.28 -10.29
C SER A 61 3.84 13.61 -9.81
N LEU A 62 4.70 14.35 -9.12
CA LEU A 62 6.00 13.90 -8.59
C LEU A 62 5.94 13.50 -7.12
N LEU A 63 4.76 13.54 -6.48
CA LEU A 63 4.59 13.02 -5.12
C LEU A 63 4.91 11.52 -5.10
N ALA A 64 5.90 11.15 -4.30
CA ALA A 64 6.34 9.77 -4.12
C ALA A 64 6.60 9.51 -2.63
N PRO A 65 6.51 8.26 -2.14
CA PRO A 65 6.76 7.96 -0.73
C PRO A 65 8.14 8.41 -0.22
N GLY A 66 9.13 8.54 -1.11
CA GLY A 66 10.49 8.96 -0.76
C GLY A 66 10.63 10.40 -0.26
N VAL A 67 9.62 11.26 -0.46
CA VAL A 67 9.66 12.66 0.05
C VAL A 67 9.14 12.80 1.49
N PHE A 68 8.72 11.69 2.10
CA PHE A 68 8.10 11.64 3.42
C PHE A 68 8.94 10.78 4.37
N ASP A 69 8.83 11.06 5.66
CA ASP A 69 9.47 10.24 6.69
C ASP A 69 8.77 8.87 6.81
N PRO A 70 9.50 7.74 6.70
CA PRO A 70 8.91 6.41 6.66
C PRO A 70 8.30 5.95 7.99
N GLN A 71 8.57 6.63 9.11
CA GLN A 71 8.02 6.30 10.43
C GLN A 71 6.97 7.32 10.89
N ARG A 72 7.28 8.61 10.77
CA ARG A 72 6.43 9.71 11.25
C ARG A 72 5.27 10.02 10.32
N ASP A 73 5.50 9.97 9.02
CA ASP A 73 4.52 10.47 8.03
C ASP A 73 3.63 9.35 7.47
N ILE A 74 3.66 8.14 8.08
CA ILE A 74 2.81 6.99 7.71
C ILE A 74 1.31 7.36 7.63
N PRO A 75 0.72 8.13 8.58
CA PRO A 75 -0.68 8.51 8.48
C PRO A 75 -0.97 9.37 7.25
N GLU A 76 -0.08 10.30 6.90
CA GLU A 76 -0.23 11.15 5.72
C GLU A 76 -0.12 10.32 4.44
N MET A 77 0.86 9.40 4.36
CA MET A 77 0.98 8.46 3.24
C MET A 77 -0.28 7.60 3.05
N LEU A 78 -0.91 7.17 4.16
CA LEU A 78 -2.19 6.46 4.11
C LEU A 78 -3.26 7.36 3.52
N LEU A 79 -3.42 8.60 3.99
CA LEU A 79 -4.41 9.53 3.46
C LEU A 79 -4.20 9.80 1.97
N ILE A 80 -2.97 10.03 1.53
CA ILE A 80 -2.62 10.20 0.11
C ILE A 80 -3.05 8.97 -0.70
N SER A 81 -2.77 7.75 -0.21
CA SER A 81 -3.23 6.53 -0.87
C SER A 81 -4.76 6.51 -1.02
N GLN A 82 -5.50 6.86 0.04
CA GLN A 82 -6.96 6.86 0.01
C GLN A 82 -7.52 7.92 -0.96
N VAL A 83 -6.89 9.08 -1.05
CA VAL A 83 -7.29 10.12 -2.01
C VAL A 83 -7.13 9.64 -3.45
N TYR A 84 -6.00 9.03 -3.79
CA TYR A 84 -5.81 8.46 -5.13
C TYR A 84 -6.75 7.29 -5.42
N TRP A 85 -7.07 6.48 -4.40
CA TRP A 85 -8.10 5.44 -4.52
C TRP A 85 -9.49 6.02 -4.83
N ASP A 86 -9.89 7.06 -4.11
CA ASP A 86 -11.19 7.71 -4.31
C ASP A 86 -11.29 8.38 -5.69
N LEU A 87 -10.22 9.06 -6.12
CA LEU A 87 -10.13 9.63 -7.47
C LEU A 87 -10.18 8.54 -8.55
N ALA A 88 -9.49 7.41 -8.38
CA ALA A 88 -9.53 6.30 -9.33
C ALA A 88 -10.96 5.77 -9.50
N LYS A 89 -11.72 5.61 -8.40
CA LYS A 89 -13.13 5.20 -8.47
C LYS A 89 -13.98 6.23 -9.22
N ILE A 90 -13.83 7.52 -8.91
CA ILE A 90 -14.57 8.60 -9.57
C ILE A 90 -14.31 8.60 -11.07
N TYR A 91 -13.04 8.57 -11.49
CA TYR A 91 -12.68 8.57 -12.90
C TYR A 91 -13.11 7.28 -13.62
N SER A 92 -13.16 6.14 -12.92
CA SER A 92 -13.62 4.88 -13.51
C SER A 92 -15.09 4.89 -13.95
N CYS A 93 -15.89 5.85 -13.47
CA CYS A 93 -17.25 6.03 -13.96
C CYS A 93 -17.30 6.49 -15.43
N ASN A 94 -16.24 7.10 -15.96
CA ASN A 94 -16.14 7.56 -17.34
C ASN A 94 -15.20 6.66 -18.18
N PRO A 95 -15.69 6.02 -19.26
CA PRO A 95 -14.85 5.20 -20.14
C PRO A 95 -13.65 5.93 -20.75
N ASN A 96 -13.73 7.25 -20.94
CA ASN A 96 -12.66 8.03 -21.58
C ASN A 96 -11.55 8.47 -20.62
N MET A 97 -11.69 8.19 -19.32
CA MET A 97 -10.72 8.61 -18.28
C MET A 97 -9.74 7.47 -17.90
N GLY A 98 -9.45 6.56 -18.83
CA GLY A 98 -8.61 5.39 -18.56
C GLY A 98 -7.20 5.77 -18.08
N ASP A 99 -6.63 6.84 -18.64
CA ASP A 99 -5.30 7.33 -18.28
C ASP A 99 -5.26 7.91 -16.86
N GLU A 100 -6.29 8.67 -16.47
CA GLU A 100 -6.43 9.20 -15.11
C GLU A 100 -6.63 8.08 -14.10
N VAL A 101 -7.43 7.06 -14.44
CA VAL A 101 -7.60 5.86 -13.60
C VAL A 101 -6.25 5.16 -13.42
N LYS A 102 -5.53 4.90 -14.51
CA LYS A 102 -4.20 4.27 -14.48
C LYS A 102 -3.22 5.07 -13.62
N ARG A 103 -3.18 6.40 -13.79
CA ARG A 103 -2.32 7.31 -13.02
C ARG A 103 -2.65 7.26 -11.53
N CYS A 104 -3.92 7.36 -11.16
CA CYS A 104 -4.37 7.33 -9.78
C CYS A 104 -4.09 5.96 -9.13
N LEU A 105 -4.35 4.85 -9.83
CA LEU A 105 -4.04 3.51 -9.34
C LEU A 105 -2.53 3.30 -9.18
N GLY A 106 -1.71 3.83 -10.09
CA GLY A 106 -0.26 3.82 -9.96
C GLY A 106 0.21 4.48 -8.67
N LYS A 107 -0.29 5.69 -8.38
CA LYS A 107 0.02 6.40 -7.13
C LYS A 107 -0.55 5.69 -5.90
N PHE A 108 -1.76 5.16 -5.98
CA PHE A 108 -2.35 4.36 -4.90
C PHE A 108 -1.47 3.16 -4.53
N THR A 109 -1.03 2.41 -5.53
CA THR A 109 -0.10 1.29 -5.34
C THR A 109 1.22 1.78 -4.75
N GLU A 110 1.83 2.81 -5.34
CA GLU A 110 3.12 3.39 -4.89
C GLU A 110 3.10 3.75 -3.40
N PHE A 111 2.07 4.47 -2.94
CA PHE A 111 1.92 4.86 -1.54
C PHE A 111 1.51 3.70 -0.61
N SER A 112 0.98 2.62 -1.16
CA SER A 112 0.61 1.42 -0.39
C SER A 112 1.77 0.43 -0.21
N MET A 113 2.69 0.35 -1.16
CA MET A 113 3.74 -0.68 -1.19
C MET A 113 4.65 -0.64 0.05
N GLY A 114 4.86 -1.81 0.64
CA GLY A 114 5.71 -2.03 1.81
C GLY A 114 5.14 -1.51 3.12
N LYS A 115 4.02 -0.77 3.12
CA LYS A 115 3.44 -0.17 4.32
C LYS A 115 2.55 -1.15 5.10
N LYS A 116 2.18 -0.80 6.33
CA LYS A 116 1.31 -1.63 7.18
C LYS A 116 -0.10 -1.80 6.59
N PHE A 117 -0.57 -0.81 5.84
CA PHE A 117 -1.89 -0.78 5.23
C PHE A 117 -1.97 -1.37 3.81
N GLN A 118 -0.86 -1.88 3.26
CA GLN A 118 -0.81 -2.46 1.91
C GLN A 118 -1.91 -3.51 1.68
N TYR A 119 -2.14 -4.38 2.67
CA TYR A 119 -3.07 -5.50 2.57
C TYR A 119 -4.52 -5.08 2.70
N LEU A 120 -4.78 -4.14 3.61
CA LEU A 120 -6.10 -3.53 3.72
C LEU A 120 -6.49 -2.88 2.39
N ASN A 121 -5.56 -2.12 1.80
CA ASN A 121 -5.76 -1.49 0.50
C ASN A 121 -5.93 -2.51 -0.64
N ALA A 122 -5.19 -3.62 -0.63
CA ALA A 122 -5.38 -4.71 -1.60
C ALA A 122 -6.75 -5.38 -1.46
N GLU A 123 -7.24 -5.60 -0.25
CA GLU A 123 -8.58 -6.14 -0.01
C GLU A 123 -9.69 -5.16 -0.43
N MET A 124 -9.48 -3.86 -0.26
CA MET A 124 -10.39 -2.83 -0.78
C MET A 124 -10.50 -2.91 -2.31
N LEU A 125 -9.36 -3.01 -3.00
CA LEU A 125 -9.28 -3.25 -4.45
C LEU A 125 -10.06 -4.50 -4.85
N ARG A 126 -9.80 -5.64 -4.21
CA ARG A 126 -10.49 -6.91 -4.48
C ARG A 126 -12.00 -6.79 -4.35
N LYS A 127 -12.47 -6.18 -3.26
CA LYS A 127 -13.91 -5.97 -3.01
C LYS A 127 -14.54 -5.06 -4.07
N PHE A 128 -13.84 -4.02 -4.49
CA PHE A 128 -14.32 -3.09 -5.53
C PHE A 128 -14.40 -3.77 -6.89
N ILE A 129 -13.35 -4.50 -7.32
CA ILE A 129 -13.32 -5.26 -8.59
C ILE A 129 -14.51 -6.22 -8.67
N LYS A 130 -14.82 -6.90 -7.56
CA LYS A 130 -15.93 -7.87 -7.51
C LYS A 130 -17.32 -7.22 -7.52
N LYS A 131 -17.50 -6.06 -6.87
CA LYS A 131 -18.84 -5.53 -6.55
C LYS A 131 -19.23 -4.26 -7.30
N GLN A 132 -18.28 -3.41 -7.68
CA GLN A 132 -18.55 -2.01 -8.05
C GLN A 132 -17.82 -1.54 -9.31
N CYS A 133 -16.81 -2.28 -9.78
CA CYS A 133 -16.04 -1.91 -10.96
C CYS A 133 -16.87 -2.09 -12.24
N ARG A 134 -17.18 -0.98 -12.91
CA ARG A 134 -17.96 -0.96 -14.16
C ARG A 134 -17.04 -0.91 -15.38
N ASN A 135 -16.15 0.08 -15.42
CA ASN A 135 -15.17 0.26 -16.51
C ASN A 135 -13.75 -0.01 -16.01
N HIS A 136 -12.81 -0.16 -16.95
CA HIS A 136 -11.37 -0.22 -16.69
C HIS A 136 -10.94 -1.35 -15.73
N LYS A 137 -11.74 -2.43 -15.65
CA LYS A 137 -11.53 -3.54 -14.71
C LYS A 137 -10.11 -4.09 -14.73
N LYS A 138 -9.53 -4.23 -15.92
CA LYS A 138 -8.14 -4.68 -16.11
C LYS A 138 -7.13 -3.80 -15.35
N LEU A 139 -7.29 -2.48 -15.36
CA LEU A 139 -6.39 -1.57 -14.63
C LEU A 139 -6.45 -1.79 -13.12
N PHE A 140 -7.64 -2.07 -12.57
CA PHE A 140 -7.80 -2.40 -11.15
C PHE A 140 -7.23 -3.78 -10.82
N GLU A 141 -7.43 -4.78 -11.69
CA GLU A 141 -6.83 -6.12 -11.55
C GLU A 141 -5.30 -6.07 -11.59
N ASP A 142 -4.72 -5.25 -12.47
CA ASP A 142 -3.27 -5.03 -12.57
C ASP A 142 -2.72 -4.37 -11.30
N ALA A 143 -3.41 -3.36 -10.76
CA ALA A 143 -3.04 -2.71 -9.51
C ALA A 143 -3.13 -3.67 -8.31
N TYR A 144 -4.20 -4.47 -8.25
CA TYR A 144 -4.40 -5.50 -7.23
C TYR A 144 -3.28 -6.54 -7.28
N THR A 145 -2.97 -7.06 -8.47
CA THR A 145 -1.88 -8.00 -8.70
C THR A 145 -0.56 -7.40 -8.25
N THR A 146 -0.24 -6.18 -8.69
CA THR A 146 0.99 -5.46 -8.29
C THR A 146 1.12 -5.34 -6.77
N MET A 147 0.03 -4.98 -6.08
CA MET A 147 0.03 -4.85 -4.62
C MET A 147 0.19 -6.16 -3.88
N ARG A 148 -0.23 -7.31 -4.43
CA ARG A 148 -0.02 -8.62 -3.82
C ARG A 148 1.35 -9.20 -4.14
N VAL A 149 1.75 -9.13 -5.40
CA VAL A 149 2.98 -9.68 -5.97
C VAL A 149 4.20 -8.95 -5.42
N LYS A 150 4.21 -7.61 -5.44
CA LYS A 150 5.39 -6.86 -4.97
C LYS A 150 5.48 -6.74 -3.44
N SER A 151 4.62 -7.43 -2.67
CA SER A 151 4.76 -7.47 -1.22
C SER A 151 6.05 -8.17 -0.81
N LYS A 152 7.00 -7.41 -0.24
CA LYS A 152 8.24 -7.93 0.37
C LYS A 152 8.01 -8.62 1.72
N LYS A 153 6.78 -8.62 2.25
CA LYS A 153 6.49 -9.08 3.61
C LYS A 153 6.10 -10.56 3.64
N CYS A 154 7.06 -11.45 3.84
CA CYS A 154 6.77 -12.83 4.22
C CYS A 154 6.33 -12.87 5.70
N TYR A 155 5.05 -12.66 5.99
CA TYR A 155 4.50 -12.47 7.34
C TYR A 155 5.01 -13.44 8.40
N ILE A 156 4.81 -14.74 8.19
CA ILE A 156 5.20 -15.77 9.16
C ILE A 156 6.73 -15.77 9.35
N ALA A 157 7.49 -15.66 8.26
CA ALA A 157 8.95 -15.63 8.32
C ALA A 157 9.49 -14.36 8.99
N THR A 158 8.85 -13.22 8.74
CA THR A 158 9.20 -11.93 9.35
C THR A 158 8.90 -11.96 10.85
N TYR A 159 7.78 -12.54 11.27
CA TYR A 159 7.44 -12.74 12.68
C TYR A 159 8.47 -13.66 13.38
N CYS A 160 8.94 -14.71 12.70
CA CYS A 160 9.86 -15.68 13.31
C CYS A 160 11.32 -15.22 13.39
N TYR A 161 11.82 -14.50 12.38
CA TYR A 161 13.25 -14.20 12.21
C TYR A 161 13.57 -12.70 12.17
N GLY A 162 12.56 -11.83 12.14
CA GLY A 162 12.76 -10.40 11.90
C GLY A 162 12.90 -10.06 10.41
N ALA A 163 13.00 -8.76 10.10
CA ALA A 163 12.90 -8.25 8.73
C ALA A 163 14.15 -8.49 7.85
N SER A 164 15.30 -8.79 8.47
CA SER A 164 16.62 -8.79 7.81
C SER A 164 17.32 -10.16 7.78
N HIS A 165 16.57 -11.26 7.93
CA HIS A 165 17.18 -12.58 7.95
C HIS A 165 17.38 -13.15 6.53
N PRO A 166 18.53 -13.77 6.18
CA PRO A 166 18.84 -14.24 4.82
C PRO A 166 17.79 -15.19 4.21
N ASN A 167 17.12 -16.00 5.04
CA ASN A 167 16.03 -16.87 4.58
C ASN A 167 14.82 -16.09 4.02
N LEU A 168 14.60 -14.83 4.42
CA LEU A 168 13.53 -14.02 3.84
C LEU A 168 13.82 -13.68 2.39
N ASP A 169 15.06 -13.36 2.03
CA ASP A 169 15.41 -13.02 0.65
C ASP A 169 15.28 -14.24 -0.27
N LEU A 170 15.68 -15.42 0.21
CA LEU A 170 15.42 -16.68 -0.48
C LEU A 170 13.91 -16.91 -0.73
N LEU A 171 13.08 -16.76 0.31
CA LEU A 171 11.63 -16.93 0.19
C LEU A 171 10.99 -15.87 -0.72
N ARG A 172 11.51 -14.64 -0.73
CA ARG A 172 11.08 -13.57 -1.63
C ARG A 172 11.41 -13.89 -3.08
N ASN A 173 12.60 -14.43 -3.36
CA ASN A 173 12.99 -14.84 -4.71
C ASN A 173 12.15 -16.04 -5.18
N PHE A 174 11.95 -17.04 -4.31
CA PHE A 174 11.09 -18.18 -4.62
C PHE A 174 9.63 -17.78 -4.88
N LYS A 175 9.14 -16.72 -4.21
CA LYS A 175 7.82 -16.14 -4.51
C LYS A 175 7.74 -15.66 -5.96
N LEU A 176 8.76 -15.00 -6.49
CA LEU A 176 8.78 -14.51 -7.88
C LEU A 176 8.69 -15.67 -8.89
N GLU A 177 9.28 -16.82 -8.58
CA GLU A 177 9.15 -18.03 -9.40
C GLU A 177 7.73 -18.61 -9.33
N LEU A 178 7.14 -18.68 -8.13
CA LEU A 178 5.77 -19.15 -7.96
C LEU A 178 4.76 -18.31 -8.74
N GLU A 179 5.01 -17.00 -8.89
CA GLU A 179 4.17 -16.09 -9.66
C GLU A 179 4.09 -16.43 -11.15
N GLN A 180 5.04 -17.20 -11.69
CA GLN A 180 5.01 -17.63 -13.10
C GLN A 180 3.96 -18.72 -13.38
N THR A 181 3.31 -19.26 -12.34
CA THR A 181 2.34 -20.36 -12.48
C THR A 181 1.02 -20.06 -11.77
N ASN A 182 -0.10 -20.47 -12.37
CA ASN A 182 -1.43 -20.30 -11.77
C ASN A 182 -1.53 -20.96 -10.37
N ARG A 183 -0.89 -22.11 -10.18
CA ARG A 183 -0.85 -22.82 -8.89
C ARG A 183 -0.04 -22.04 -7.84
N GLY A 184 1.10 -21.48 -8.24
CA GLY A 184 1.92 -20.67 -7.35
C GLY A 184 1.24 -19.37 -6.95
N ILE A 185 0.49 -18.75 -7.87
CA ILE A 185 -0.38 -17.60 -7.56
C ILE A 185 -1.38 -17.99 -6.46
N ILE A 186 -2.15 -19.09 -6.60
CA ILE A 186 -3.12 -19.54 -5.59
C ILE A 186 -2.44 -19.79 -4.22
N LEU A 187 -1.26 -20.39 -4.21
CA LEU A 187 -0.49 -20.64 -2.99
C LEU A 187 -0.11 -19.33 -2.30
N ILE A 188 0.45 -18.38 -3.06
CA ILE A 188 0.75 -17.03 -2.59
C ILE A 188 -0.53 -16.38 -2.07
N GLU A 189 -1.63 -16.48 -2.81
CA GLU A 189 -2.89 -15.86 -2.44
C GLU A 189 -3.40 -16.38 -1.09
N THR A 190 -3.30 -17.68 -0.88
CA THR A 190 -3.73 -18.36 0.34
C THR A 190 -2.83 -17.98 1.51
N TYR A 191 -1.51 -18.02 1.30
CA TYR A 191 -0.53 -17.59 2.31
C TYR A 191 -0.84 -16.17 2.78
N TYR A 192 -0.93 -15.20 1.87
CA TYR A 192 -1.14 -13.80 2.22
C TYR A 192 -2.55 -13.48 2.72
N ARG A 193 -3.54 -14.35 2.48
CA ARG A 193 -4.89 -14.23 3.06
C ARG A 193 -4.90 -14.66 4.52
N ILE A 194 -4.19 -15.73 4.86
CA ILE A 194 -4.27 -16.36 6.18
C ILE A 194 -3.18 -15.84 7.12
N SER A 195 -1.95 -15.66 6.61
CA SER A 195 -0.79 -15.30 7.42
C SER A 195 -0.92 -14.02 8.26
N PRO A 196 -1.55 -12.92 7.81
CA PRO A 196 -1.67 -11.72 8.63
C PRO A 196 -2.51 -11.98 9.89
N HIS A 197 -3.59 -12.76 9.76
CA HIS A 197 -4.45 -13.11 10.88
C HIS A 197 -3.73 -14.01 11.89
N ILE A 198 -2.96 -14.99 11.40
CA ILE A 198 -2.13 -15.85 12.24
C ILE A 198 -1.12 -15.00 13.02
N VAL A 199 -0.39 -14.10 12.35
CA VAL A 199 0.62 -13.26 13.01
C VAL A 199 -0.02 -12.33 14.03
N ASN A 200 -1.12 -11.66 13.69
CA ASN A 200 -1.82 -10.78 14.63
C ASN A 200 -2.31 -11.54 15.87
N TYR A 201 -2.80 -12.77 15.70
CA TYR A 201 -3.18 -13.64 16.83
C TYR A 201 -1.96 -14.03 17.69
N CYS A 202 -0.83 -14.34 17.07
CA CYS A 202 0.42 -14.66 17.78
C CYS A 202 1.00 -13.44 18.53
N GLU A 203 0.82 -12.22 18.00
CA GLU A 203 1.21 -10.97 18.66
C GLU A 203 0.32 -10.67 19.87
N GLN A 204 -0.99 -10.95 19.77
CA GLN A 204 -1.94 -10.80 20.88
C GLN A 204 -1.73 -11.83 22.00
N HIS A 205 -1.18 -13.02 21.68
CA HIS A 205 -0.88 -14.08 22.64
C HIS A 205 0.61 -14.49 22.61
N PRO A 206 1.52 -13.71 23.23
CA PRO A 206 2.97 -13.87 23.06
C PRO A 206 3.52 -15.24 23.47
N ARG A 207 2.95 -15.89 24.49
CA ARG A 207 3.37 -17.23 24.94
C ARG A 207 3.08 -18.29 23.87
N LEU A 208 1.87 -18.29 23.32
CA LEU A 208 1.47 -19.21 22.25
C LEU A 208 2.24 -18.90 20.96
N GLY A 209 2.39 -17.62 20.62
CA GLY A 209 3.16 -17.19 19.46
C GLY A 209 4.61 -17.65 19.49
N ARG A 210 5.25 -17.63 20.68
CA ARG A 210 6.62 -18.14 20.87
C ARG A 210 6.71 -19.66 20.68
N LEU A 211 5.73 -20.41 21.17
CA LEU A 211 5.65 -21.87 20.98
C LEU A 211 5.47 -22.21 19.50
N LEU A 212 4.47 -21.61 18.84
CA LEU A 212 4.22 -21.82 17.41
C LEU A 212 5.42 -21.41 16.54
N SER A 213 6.06 -20.28 16.86
CA SER A 213 7.27 -19.83 16.17
C SER A 213 8.40 -20.85 16.29
N THR A 214 8.63 -21.37 17.49
CA THR A 214 9.77 -22.27 17.78
C THR A 214 9.57 -23.68 17.25
N TYR A 215 8.38 -24.24 17.44
CA TYR A 215 8.11 -25.65 17.14
C TYR A 215 7.47 -25.90 15.78
N LEU A 216 6.76 -24.92 15.20
CA LEU A 216 6.05 -25.09 13.94
C LEU A 216 6.65 -24.26 12.82
N PHE A 217 6.68 -22.93 12.98
CA PHE A 217 7.00 -22.02 11.89
C PHE A 217 8.50 -22.01 11.52
N LYS A 218 9.41 -21.89 12.49
CA LYS A 218 10.86 -21.91 12.21
C LYS A 218 11.31 -23.23 11.57
N PRO A 219 10.91 -24.42 12.07
CA PRO A 219 11.23 -25.68 11.41
C PRO A 219 10.66 -25.75 9.99
N ALA A 220 9.39 -25.40 9.78
CA ALA A 220 8.76 -25.40 8.46
C ALA A 220 9.48 -24.47 7.47
N ILE A 221 9.85 -23.26 7.89
CA ILE A 221 10.60 -22.31 7.06
C ILE A 221 12.00 -22.85 6.76
N LYS A 222 12.69 -23.48 7.72
CA LYS A 222 14.01 -24.06 7.50
C LYS A 222 13.97 -25.20 6.49
N ILE A 223 12.97 -26.08 6.59
CA ILE A 223 12.74 -27.18 5.64
C ILE A 223 12.45 -26.62 4.25
N ALA A 224 11.51 -25.66 4.14
CA ALA A 224 11.20 -25.01 2.87
C ALA A 224 12.43 -24.33 2.26
N SER A 225 13.21 -23.60 3.07
CA SER A 225 14.45 -22.94 2.62
C SER A 225 15.49 -23.93 2.14
N MET A 226 15.63 -25.08 2.82
CA MET A 226 16.53 -26.15 2.40
C MET A 226 16.11 -26.75 1.06
N PHE A 227 14.82 -27.00 0.88
CA PHE A 227 14.26 -27.53 -0.37
C PHE A 227 14.48 -26.55 -1.55
N ILE A 228 14.19 -25.27 -1.33
CA ILE A 228 14.39 -24.21 -2.35
C ILE A 228 15.88 -24.12 -2.73
N ARG A 229 16.80 -24.11 -1.74
CA ARG A 229 18.25 -24.07 -2.03
C ARG A 229 18.75 -25.30 -2.79
N ARG A 230 18.19 -26.47 -2.53
CA ARG A 230 18.54 -27.71 -3.26
C ARG A 230 18.06 -27.69 -4.70
N ARG A 231 16.93 -27.02 -4.97
CA ARG A 231 16.38 -26.88 -6.33
C ARG A 231 17.11 -25.83 -7.18
N LEU A 232 17.72 -24.83 -6.52
CA LEU A 232 18.48 -23.75 -7.18
C LEU A 232 19.97 -24.10 -7.42
N ARG A 233 20.42 -25.28 -6.97
CA ARG A 233 21.72 -25.86 -7.31
C ARG A 233 21.54 -26.86 -8.43
#